data_AF-A0A7M4FQU9-F1
#
_entry.id   AF-A0A7M4FQU9-F1
#
_cell.length_a   1.000
_cell.length_b   1.000
_cell.length_c   1.000
_cell.angle_alpha   90.00
_cell.angle_beta   90.00
_cell.angle_gamma   90.00
#
_symmetry.space_group_name_H-M   'P 1'
#
loop_
_entity.id
_entity.type
_entity.pdbx_description
1 polymer ?
#
loop_
_entity_poly.entity_id
_entity_poly.type
_entity_poly.pdbx_seq_one_letter_code
_entity_poly.pdbx_strand_id
1 'polypeptide(L)'
;MSCLQLCPVPCLCSACPSSTPSLTMGALIYPPMFPPPTPSATTDLPARYCCPSCWATYWQSDWYWPIWLLKNWLLVLAPKISISVANMLFDIWIKYKPQLPDWYYNEKLLKIGDLLIQIKEYKLALLQCYGRYLQQFSSINIDEVIADVNQFKSIFFPSGFRDKNAALTFHALQERNICIYQMVCGSDRNLQNQESLQTCFSLLSSLRLIMQVALPQESLCWLIYNGTIYIYTICRHLMSIGQSVKVLEYLLWASVCMESSVPLLSVHYLTWRTTLYTAVCQCYYDCRASIHGEVFARRGLSKIDELKQLESASSSPQTSETKNVFREATIKMAVMVFKRSVYESRRKPKGYFRPKLRVNLKEAQHLPWPRTVTERLLTEMFDGTSAQFLAIIEALSDSNRRLLHTAPSLPEEPEIRDVISDHYNMSAYKISK
;
A
#
# COMPACT_ATOMS: atom_id res chain seq x y z
N MET A 1 -1.64 24.85 52.24
CA MET A 1 -0.70 25.98 52.11
C MET A 1 -0.37 26.12 50.62
N SER A 2 -1.16 26.76 49.77
CA SER A 2 -2.16 27.85 49.94
C SER A 2 -1.53 29.24 50.10
N CYS A 3 -1.39 29.94 48.97
CA CYS A 3 -1.46 31.39 48.75
C CYS A 3 -1.81 31.53 47.24
N LEU A 4 -2.89 32.16 46.75
CA LEU A 4 -3.47 33.50 47.01
C LEU A 4 -2.39 34.59 46.83
N GLN A 5 -2.53 35.67 46.07
CA GLN A 5 -3.66 36.33 45.36
C GLN A 5 -3.04 37.21 44.23
N LEU A 6 -3.72 37.97 43.34
CA LEU A 6 -5.10 38.48 43.19
C LEU A 6 -5.38 38.72 41.67
N CYS A 7 -6.64 38.69 41.24
CA CYS A 7 -7.13 39.49 40.10
C CYS A 7 -8.00 40.64 40.65
N PRO A 8 -8.11 41.79 39.95
CA PRO A 8 -9.28 42.64 40.02
C PRO A 8 -10.31 42.29 38.93
N VAL A 9 -11.58 42.56 39.25
CA VAL A 9 -12.88 42.19 38.63
C VAL A 9 -13.74 43.50 38.69
N PRO A 10 -15.00 43.68 38.18
CA PRO A 10 -15.93 42.90 37.33
C PRO A 10 -16.34 43.68 36.02
N CYS A 11 -17.25 43.23 35.13
CA CYS A 11 -18.74 43.26 35.15
C CYS A 11 -19.21 42.94 33.70
N LEU A 12 -20.41 42.47 33.32
CA LEU A 12 -21.64 41.99 33.99
C LEU A 12 -22.54 41.29 32.91
N CYS A 13 -23.31 40.25 33.28
CA CYS A 13 -24.58 39.82 32.62
C CYS A 13 -24.56 39.41 31.12
N SER A 14 -25.59 38.81 30.48
CA SER A 14 -26.70 37.89 30.84
C SER A 14 -27.47 37.55 29.55
N ALA A 15 -28.09 36.39 29.29
CA ALA A 15 -28.08 35.04 29.89
C ALA A 15 -28.71 34.05 28.87
N CYS A 16 -28.64 32.72 29.10
CA CYS A 16 -29.38 31.72 28.31
C CYS A 16 -30.78 31.46 28.88
N PRO A 17 -31.77 31.12 28.02
CA PRO A 17 -32.89 30.27 28.41
C PRO A 17 -32.81 28.90 27.73
N SER A 18 -32.91 27.85 28.53
CA SER A 18 -33.08 26.46 28.10
C SER A 18 -34.56 26.09 28.01
N SER A 19 -35.01 25.52 26.89
CA SER A 19 -36.24 24.72 26.86
C SER A 19 -36.28 23.73 25.70
N THR A 20 -36.39 22.45 26.03
CA THR A 20 -36.89 21.39 25.14
C THR A 20 -38.42 21.30 25.28
N PRO A 21 -39.13 20.94 24.20
CA PRO A 21 -39.99 19.76 24.33
C PRO A 21 -39.89 18.81 23.12
N SER A 22 -40.34 17.57 23.34
CA SER A 22 -40.38 16.48 22.37
C SER A 22 -41.75 16.34 21.69
N LEU A 23 -41.80 16.02 20.38
CA LEU A 23 -42.48 14.85 19.79
C LEU A 23 -42.74 14.94 18.27
N THR A 24 -42.42 13.84 17.58
CA THR A 24 -43.05 13.23 16.37
C THR A 24 -43.29 14.00 15.05
N MET A 25 -42.78 13.36 13.97
CA MET A 25 -43.34 13.20 12.60
C MET A 25 -43.78 14.40 11.75
N GLY A 26 -43.22 14.44 10.52
CA GLY A 26 -44.05 14.58 9.31
C GLY A 26 -43.71 15.70 8.33
N ALA A 27 -43.59 15.31 7.06
CA ALA A 27 -43.77 16.10 5.84
C ALA A 27 -42.72 17.18 5.43
N LEU A 28 -42.43 17.15 4.12
CA LEU A 28 -41.76 18.17 3.32
C LEU A 28 -42.53 19.50 3.33
N ILE A 29 -41.82 20.65 3.27
CA ILE A 29 -42.22 21.91 2.61
C ILE A 29 -40.98 22.84 2.52
N TYR A 30 -40.65 23.34 1.32
CA TYR A 30 -39.81 24.54 1.10
C TYR A 30 -40.70 25.80 1.30
N PRO A 31 -40.23 26.95 1.83
CA PRO A 31 -39.50 27.96 1.00
C PRO A 31 -38.64 28.95 1.88
N PRO A 32 -38.30 30.20 1.49
CA PRO A 32 -38.27 30.87 0.18
C PRO A 32 -36.89 31.47 -0.22
N MET A 33 -36.78 31.94 -1.46
CA MET A 33 -35.65 32.75 -1.95
C MET A 33 -35.78 34.22 -1.50
N PHE A 34 -34.64 34.90 -1.26
CA PHE A 34 -34.56 36.36 -1.20
C PHE A 34 -33.94 36.92 -2.50
N PRO A 35 -34.39 38.09 -2.99
CA PRO A 35 -33.84 38.72 -4.19
C PRO A 35 -32.51 39.45 -3.91
N PRO A 36 -31.66 39.68 -4.93
CA PRO A 36 -30.42 40.45 -4.78
C PRO A 36 -30.68 41.97 -4.73
N PRO A 37 -29.91 42.75 -3.94
CA PRO A 37 -29.99 44.20 -3.96
C PRO A 37 -29.26 44.79 -5.18
N THR A 38 -29.87 45.80 -5.80
CA THR A 38 -29.27 46.63 -6.86
C THR A 38 -28.39 47.75 -6.29
N PRO A 39 -27.44 48.32 -7.07
CA PRO A 39 -26.43 49.23 -6.55
C PRO A 39 -26.86 50.69 -6.55
N SER A 40 -26.45 51.44 -5.53
CA SER A 40 -26.39 52.91 -5.55
C SER A 40 -25.10 53.43 -4.91
N ALA A 41 -24.47 54.40 -5.57
CA ALA A 41 -23.39 55.22 -5.03
C ALA A 41 -23.96 56.22 -3.98
N THR A 42 -23.20 56.90 -3.12
CA THR A 42 -21.78 57.31 -3.13
C THR A 42 -21.36 57.67 -1.68
N THR A 43 -20.05 57.90 -1.40
CA THR A 43 -19.48 58.72 -0.27
C THR A 43 -19.98 58.41 1.17
N ASP A 44 -19.19 58.01 2.18
CA ASP A 44 -17.84 58.44 2.57
C ASP A 44 -17.22 57.47 3.62
N LEU A 45 -15.89 57.48 3.73
CA LEU A 45 -15.13 56.80 4.79
C LEU A 45 -15.04 57.66 6.06
N PRO A 46 -15.16 57.01 7.25
CA PRO A 46 -14.31 57.38 8.37
C PRO A 46 -13.39 56.21 8.75
N ALA A 47 -12.09 56.40 8.57
CA ALA A 47 -11.09 55.43 9.03
C ALA A 47 -11.02 55.44 10.58
N ARG A 48 -11.46 54.36 11.23
CA ARG A 48 -11.14 54.02 12.63
C ARG A 48 -11.32 52.52 12.90
N TYR A 49 -10.21 51.84 13.19
CA TYR A 49 -10.11 50.52 13.84
C TYR A 49 -10.97 49.35 13.30
N CYS A 50 -10.55 48.75 12.18
CA CYS A 50 -10.94 47.37 11.83
C CYS A 50 -9.86 46.38 12.29
N CYS A 51 -10.28 45.34 13.03
CA CYS A 51 -9.40 44.34 13.63
C CYS A 51 -8.85 43.34 12.59
N PRO A 52 -7.60 42.84 12.70
CA PRO A 52 -7.05 41.82 11.79
C PRO A 52 -7.87 40.53 11.70
N SER A 53 -8.64 40.18 12.75
CA SER A 53 -9.50 39.00 12.76
C SER A 53 -10.70 39.10 11.81
N CYS A 54 -11.18 40.30 11.48
CA CYS A 54 -12.28 40.50 10.53
C CYS A 54 -11.84 40.34 9.07
N TRP A 55 -10.54 40.50 8.76
CA TRP A 55 -10.01 40.23 7.43
C TRP A 55 -9.95 38.71 7.16
N ALA A 56 -9.56 37.91 8.16
CA ALA A 56 -9.44 36.47 8.02
C ALA A 56 -10.78 35.76 7.73
N THR A 57 -11.90 36.27 8.25
CA THR A 57 -13.24 35.71 8.00
C THR A 57 -13.84 36.14 6.67
N TYR A 58 -13.60 37.37 6.22
CA TYR A 58 -14.02 37.81 4.87
C TYR A 58 -13.25 37.07 3.77
N TRP A 59 -11.97 36.78 3.99
CA TRP A 59 -11.16 35.93 3.11
C TRP A 59 -11.49 34.42 3.16
N GLN A 60 -12.52 33.99 3.92
CA GLN A 60 -13.01 32.60 3.86
C GLN A 60 -14.24 32.40 2.96
N SER A 61 -15.02 33.43 2.62
CA SER A 61 -16.19 33.28 1.74
C SER A 61 -15.83 33.22 0.26
N ASP A 62 -14.98 34.14 -0.21
CA ASP A 62 -14.84 34.38 -1.66
C ASP A 62 -13.94 33.33 -2.34
N TRP A 63 -13.01 32.73 -1.57
CA TRP A 63 -12.11 31.68 -2.03
C TRP A 63 -12.71 30.28 -1.95
N TYR A 64 -13.89 30.15 -1.32
CA TYR A 64 -14.69 28.94 -1.47
C TYR A 64 -15.04 28.74 -2.94
N TRP A 65 -15.43 29.79 -3.68
CA TRP A 65 -15.96 29.64 -5.04
C TRP A 65 -15.02 28.92 -6.03
N PRO A 66 -13.73 29.29 -6.22
CA PRO A 66 -12.87 28.59 -7.17
C PRO A 66 -12.50 27.17 -6.74
N ILE A 67 -12.32 26.92 -5.43
CA ILE A 67 -11.96 25.61 -4.89
C ILE A 67 -13.17 24.67 -4.84
N TRP A 68 -14.35 25.19 -4.49
CA TRP A 68 -15.64 24.52 -4.55
C TRP A 68 -16.08 24.26 -5.98
N LEU A 69 -15.81 25.20 -6.91
CA LEU A 69 -15.93 24.96 -8.35
C LEU A 69 -15.02 23.81 -8.75
N LEU A 70 -13.69 23.87 -8.54
CA LEU A 70 -12.81 22.75 -8.92
C LEU A 70 -13.30 21.43 -8.31
N LYS A 71 -13.62 21.40 -7.01
CA LYS A 71 -14.02 20.20 -6.28
C LYS A 71 -15.37 19.64 -6.76
N ASN A 72 -16.40 20.47 -6.91
CA ASN A 72 -17.71 20.02 -7.38
C ASN A 72 -17.73 19.76 -8.89
N TRP A 73 -16.96 20.51 -9.68
CA TRP A 73 -16.83 20.31 -11.12
C TRP A 73 -16.10 18.99 -11.43
N LEU A 74 -15.03 18.67 -10.69
CA LEU A 74 -14.38 17.35 -10.71
C LEU A 74 -15.31 16.21 -10.27
N LEU A 75 -16.16 16.44 -9.26
CA LEU A 75 -17.10 15.42 -8.75
C LEU A 75 -18.37 15.23 -9.62
N VAL A 76 -18.80 16.26 -10.37
CA VAL A 76 -20.08 16.24 -11.13
C VAL A 76 -19.88 15.98 -12.63
N LEU A 77 -18.72 16.29 -13.21
CA LEU A 77 -18.48 16.20 -14.67
C LEU A 77 -17.39 15.18 -15.07
N ALA A 78 -17.10 14.22 -14.19
CA ALA A 78 -16.06 13.20 -14.36
C ALA A 78 -15.98 12.45 -15.71
N PRO A 79 -17.05 12.24 -16.52
CA PRO A 79 -16.92 11.43 -17.74
C PRO A 79 -16.08 12.04 -18.87
N LYS A 80 -16.02 13.38 -19.02
CA LYS A 80 -15.32 14.06 -20.15
C LYS A 80 -14.82 15.47 -19.78
N ILE A 81 -13.77 15.56 -19.00
CA ILE A 81 -13.00 16.80 -18.85
C ILE A 81 -12.11 16.99 -20.10
N SER A 82 -12.30 18.07 -20.84
CA SER A 82 -11.33 18.45 -21.88
C SER A 82 -10.06 18.97 -21.21
N ILE A 83 -8.90 18.42 -21.60
CA ILE A 83 -7.57 18.84 -21.14
C ILE A 83 -7.39 20.37 -21.26
N SER A 84 -7.99 21.00 -22.27
CA SER A 84 -7.98 22.46 -22.46
C SER A 84 -8.63 23.21 -21.30
N VAL A 85 -9.77 22.74 -20.79
CA VAL A 85 -10.50 23.38 -19.68
C VAL A 85 -9.77 23.15 -18.35
N ALA A 86 -9.20 21.95 -18.14
CA ALA A 86 -8.37 21.68 -16.98
C ALA A 86 -7.13 22.60 -16.96
N ASN A 87 -6.43 22.75 -18.09
CA ASN A 87 -5.30 23.65 -18.21
C ASN A 87 -5.70 25.10 -17.92
N MET A 88 -6.82 25.60 -18.47
CA MET A 88 -7.32 26.95 -18.18
C MET A 88 -7.59 27.19 -16.69
N LEU A 89 -8.18 26.21 -15.99
CA LEU A 89 -8.38 26.28 -14.54
C LEU A 89 -7.05 26.32 -13.76
N PHE A 90 -6.05 25.55 -14.18
CA PHE A 90 -4.70 25.63 -13.62
C PHE A 90 -4.00 26.96 -13.95
N ASP A 91 -4.17 27.52 -15.14
CA ASP A 91 -3.61 28.84 -15.51
C ASP A 91 -4.19 29.96 -14.64
N ILE A 92 -5.49 29.88 -14.31
CA ILE A 92 -6.13 30.76 -13.34
C ILE A 92 -5.51 30.55 -11.95
N TRP A 93 -5.41 29.29 -11.50
CA TRP A 93 -4.81 28.94 -10.19
C TRP A 93 -3.36 29.46 -10.04
N ILE A 94 -2.54 29.36 -11.10
CA ILE A 94 -1.15 29.84 -11.13
C ILE A 94 -1.09 31.37 -10.99
N LYS A 95 -1.99 32.12 -11.65
CA LYS A 95 -2.06 33.58 -11.52
C LYS A 95 -2.34 34.04 -10.08
N TYR A 96 -3.02 33.21 -9.28
CA TYR A 96 -3.28 33.47 -7.86
C TYR A 96 -2.16 32.99 -6.93
N LYS A 97 -1.16 32.22 -7.39
CA LYS A 97 -0.02 31.79 -6.55
C LYS A 97 0.63 32.94 -5.76
N PRO A 98 1.03 34.09 -6.34
CA PRO A 98 1.69 35.16 -5.59
C PRO A 98 0.81 35.86 -4.55
N GLN A 99 -0.50 35.58 -4.52
CA GLN A 99 -1.44 36.13 -3.54
C GLN A 99 -1.69 35.17 -2.36
N LEU A 100 -1.12 33.96 -2.39
CA LEU A 100 -1.35 32.90 -1.41
C LEU A 100 -0.06 32.53 -0.67
N PRO A 101 -0.12 32.19 0.63
CA PRO A 101 1.04 31.64 1.34
C PRO A 101 1.49 30.32 0.71
N ASP A 102 2.80 30.17 0.45
CA ASP A 102 3.35 28.99 -0.26
C ASP A 102 2.97 27.65 0.39
N TRP A 103 2.97 27.56 1.72
CA TRP A 103 2.58 26.35 2.46
C TRP A 103 1.13 25.94 2.14
N TYR A 104 0.21 26.91 2.08
CA TYR A 104 -1.20 26.68 1.81
C TYR A 104 -1.41 26.32 0.34
N TYR A 105 -0.79 27.09 -0.56
CA TYR A 105 -0.82 26.82 -2.00
C TYR A 105 -0.36 25.40 -2.32
N ASN A 106 0.79 25.00 -1.76
CA ASN A 106 1.38 23.68 -1.98
C ASN A 106 0.53 22.55 -1.37
N GLU A 107 0.01 22.70 -0.15
CA GLU A 107 -0.89 21.72 0.46
C GLU A 107 -2.15 21.50 -0.39
N LYS A 108 -2.76 22.57 -0.92
CA LYS A 108 -3.94 22.47 -1.80
C LYS A 108 -3.60 21.89 -3.17
N LEU A 109 -2.45 22.24 -3.74
CA LEU A 109 -1.99 21.72 -5.03
C LEU A 109 -1.84 20.20 -5.00
N LEU A 110 -1.21 19.65 -3.95
CA LEU A 110 -1.04 18.21 -3.78
C LEU A 110 -2.39 17.51 -3.53
N LYS A 111 -3.27 18.09 -2.72
CA LYS A 111 -4.63 17.56 -2.50
C LYS A 111 -5.49 17.51 -3.78
N ILE A 112 -5.27 18.43 -4.73
CA ILE A 112 -5.88 18.34 -6.07
C ILE A 112 -5.24 17.21 -6.87
N GLY A 113 -3.93 17.02 -6.78
CA GLY A 113 -3.24 15.84 -7.33
C GLY A 113 -3.86 14.52 -6.85
N ASP A 114 -4.12 14.42 -5.54
CA ASP A 114 -4.69 13.20 -4.94
C ASP A 114 -6.11 12.91 -5.50
N LEU A 115 -6.93 13.96 -5.68
CA LEU A 115 -8.25 13.87 -6.30
C LEU A 115 -8.16 13.47 -7.78
N LEU A 116 -7.17 14.00 -8.52
CA LEU A 116 -6.93 13.63 -9.92
C LEU A 116 -6.49 12.16 -10.04
N ILE A 117 -5.67 11.65 -9.12
CA ILE A 117 -5.34 10.21 -9.02
C ILE A 117 -6.60 9.37 -8.78
N GLN A 118 -7.50 9.81 -7.89
CA GLN A 118 -8.75 9.08 -7.59
C GLN A 118 -9.67 8.95 -8.81
N ILE A 119 -9.75 9.99 -9.66
CA ILE A 119 -10.49 9.92 -10.94
C ILE A 119 -9.66 9.35 -12.11
N LYS A 120 -8.43 8.88 -11.85
CA LYS A 120 -7.50 8.27 -12.82
C LYS A 120 -6.92 9.23 -13.89
N GLU A 121 -6.96 10.53 -13.64
CA GLU A 121 -6.37 11.58 -14.49
C GLU A 121 -4.86 11.76 -14.20
N TYR A 122 -4.11 10.66 -14.29
CA TYR A 122 -2.70 10.58 -13.86
C TYR A 122 -1.79 11.59 -14.58
N LYS A 123 -2.04 11.86 -15.87
CA LYS A 123 -1.25 12.81 -16.66
C LYS A 123 -1.45 14.26 -16.19
N LEU A 124 -2.67 14.62 -15.80
CA LEU A 124 -2.95 15.95 -15.23
C LEU A 124 -2.37 16.06 -13.81
N ALA A 125 -2.54 15.04 -12.98
CA ALA A 125 -1.96 14.99 -11.64
C ALA A 125 -0.42 15.14 -11.67
N LEU A 126 0.24 14.42 -12.57
CA LEU A 126 1.68 14.48 -12.79
C LEU A 126 2.14 15.88 -13.23
N LEU A 127 1.56 16.43 -14.30
CA LEU A 127 2.07 17.66 -14.91
C LEU A 127 1.66 18.93 -14.14
N GLN A 128 0.41 18.99 -13.69
CA GLN A 128 -0.17 20.22 -13.13
C GLN A 128 0.01 20.32 -11.60
N CYS A 129 0.12 19.18 -10.90
CA CYS A 129 0.24 19.13 -9.43
C CYS A 129 1.64 18.68 -8.99
N TYR A 130 1.96 17.39 -9.04
CA TYR A 130 3.18 16.84 -8.43
C TYR A 130 4.47 17.34 -9.10
N GLY A 131 4.53 17.32 -10.43
CA GLY A 131 5.66 17.83 -11.21
C GLY A 131 5.87 19.33 -10.98
N ARG A 132 4.79 20.13 -11.02
CA ARG A 132 4.84 21.58 -10.73
C ARG A 132 5.28 21.88 -9.29
N TYR A 133 4.88 21.06 -8.33
CA TYR A 133 5.36 21.18 -6.95
C TYR A 133 6.89 20.94 -6.89
N LEU A 134 7.36 19.85 -7.51
CA LEU A 134 8.77 19.44 -7.46
C LEU A 134 9.72 20.32 -8.29
N GLN A 135 9.22 20.94 -9.37
CA GLN A 135 9.96 21.94 -10.17
C GLN A 135 10.43 23.16 -9.35
N GLN A 136 9.87 23.40 -8.15
CA GLN A 136 10.31 24.45 -7.24
C GLN A 136 11.70 24.17 -6.62
N PHE A 137 12.14 22.89 -6.61
CA PHE A 137 13.40 22.45 -6.01
C PHE A 137 14.51 22.21 -7.05
N SER A 138 14.15 21.79 -8.26
CA SER A 138 15.11 21.54 -9.34
C SER A 138 14.52 21.83 -10.73
N SER A 139 15.26 22.59 -11.54
CA SER A 139 15.05 22.70 -13.00
C SER A 139 15.63 21.52 -13.79
N ILE A 140 16.45 20.70 -13.14
CA ILE A 140 17.05 19.48 -13.68
C ILE A 140 16.01 18.36 -13.72
N ASN A 141 16.18 17.40 -14.64
CA ASN A 141 15.38 16.19 -14.68
C ASN A 141 15.46 15.43 -13.35
N ILE A 142 14.32 15.30 -12.67
CA ILE A 142 14.20 14.62 -11.37
C ILE A 142 14.75 13.19 -11.45
N ASP A 143 14.64 12.53 -12.61
CA ASP A 143 15.09 11.15 -12.80
C ASP A 143 16.62 10.98 -12.82
N GLU A 144 17.38 12.06 -13.07
CA GLU A 144 18.85 12.08 -13.00
C GLU A 144 19.39 12.30 -11.58
N VAL A 145 18.59 12.93 -10.70
CA VAL A 145 18.97 13.27 -9.31
C VAL A 145 19.00 12.04 -8.39
N ILE A 146 18.45 10.90 -8.84
CA ILE A 146 18.13 9.71 -8.03
C ILE A 146 19.35 8.80 -7.79
N ALA A 147 20.54 9.15 -8.26
CA ALA A 147 21.74 8.34 -8.10
C ALA A 147 22.41 8.46 -6.70
N ASP A 148 22.35 9.63 -6.04
CA ASP A 148 23.07 9.89 -4.78
C ASP A 148 22.14 10.39 -3.66
N VAL A 149 22.27 9.78 -2.47
CA VAL A 149 21.44 10.05 -1.29
C VAL A 149 21.65 11.46 -0.73
N ASN A 150 22.87 12.00 -0.79
CA ASN A 150 23.21 13.30 -0.26
C ASN A 150 22.79 14.42 -1.22
N GLN A 151 22.98 14.21 -2.52
CA GLN A 151 22.48 15.10 -3.58
C GLN A 151 20.94 15.19 -3.54
N PHE A 152 20.25 14.05 -3.43
CA PHE A 152 18.79 14.01 -3.27
C PHE A 152 18.33 14.79 -2.02
N LYS A 153 19.02 14.61 -0.88
CA LYS A 153 18.73 15.35 0.35
C LYS A 153 18.96 16.86 0.21
N SER A 154 20.06 17.28 -0.41
CA SER A 154 20.39 18.71 -0.53
C SER A 154 19.42 19.46 -1.46
N ILE A 155 18.91 18.79 -2.51
CA ILE A 155 17.95 19.36 -3.46
C ILE A 155 16.54 19.41 -2.87
N PHE A 156 16.01 18.29 -2.36
CA PHE A 156 14.60 18.21 -1.95
C PHE A 156 14.35 18.60 -0.48
N PHE A 157 15.38 18.58 0.36
CA PHE A 157 15.27 18.85 1.80
C PHE A 157 16.34 19.84 2.31
N PRO A 158 16.54 21.02 1.67
CA PRO A 158 17.57 21.98 2.07
C PRO A 158 17.38 22.50 3.51
N SER A 159 16.12 22.62 3.95
CA SER A 159 15.74 23.01 5.33
C SER A 159 15.73 21.82 6.32
N GLY A 160 16.07 20.61 5.86
CA GLY A 160 15.99 19.37 6.63
C GLY A 160 14.57 18.84 6.87
N PHE A 161 14.48 17.66 7.48
CA PHE A 161 13.21 16.91 7.63
C PHE A 161 12.24 17.45 8.68
N ARG A 162 12.64 18.48 9.45
CA ARG A 162 11.77 19.16 10.42
C ARG A 162 10.93 20.29 9.78
N ASP A 163 11.17 20.62 8.52
CA ASP A 163 10.30 21.55 7.79
C ASP A 163 8.91 20.94 7.60
N LYS A 164 7.87 21.78 7.73
CA LYS A 164 6.46 21.42 7.54
C LYS A 164 6.21 20.90 6.13
N ASN A 165 7.00 21.34 5.14
CA ASN A 165 6.89 20.88 3.77
C ASN A 165 7.53 19.51 3.53
N ALA A 166 8.41 19.00 4.40
CA ALA A 166 9.16 17.76 4.12
C ALA A 166 8.23 16.57 3.84
N ALA A 167 7.16 16.42 4.63
CA ALA A 167 6.13 15.41 4.39
C ALA A 167 5.41 15.58 3.03
N LEU A 168 5.14 16.83 2.63
CA LEU A 168 4.56 17.16 1.32
C LEU A 168 5.53 16.83 0.18
N THR A 169 6.84 17.04 0.36
CA THR A 169 7.87 16.70 -0.63
C THR A 169 8.00 15.20 -0.83
N PHE A 170 8.06 14.42 0.26
CA PHE A 170 8.06 12.96 0.16
C PHE A 170 6.78 12.44 -0.52
N HIS A 171 5.62 12.97 -0.15
CA HIS A 171 4.33 12.62 -0.78
C HIS A 171 4.37 12.90 -2.28
N ALA A 172 4.72 14.12 -2.69
CA ALA A 172 4.78 14.50 -4.09
C ALA A 172 5.76 13.65 -4.92
N LEU A 173 6.89 13.24 -4.35
CA LEU A 173 7.85 12.33 -4.99
C LEU A 173 7.28 10.91 -5.18
N GLN A 174 6.56 10.36 -4.19
CA GLN A 174 5.91 9.05 -4.32
C GLN A 174 4.77 9.09 -5.33
N GLU A 175 3.88 10.07 -5.25
CA GLU A 175 2.73 10.18 -6.16
C GLU A 175 3.14 10.51 -7.60
N ARG A 176 4.21 11.30 -7.81
CA ARG A 176 4.84 11.46 -9.14
C ARG A 176 5.15 10.09 -9.75
N ASN A 177 5.82 9.23 -9.00
CA ASN A 177 6.22 7.91 -9.48
C ASN A 177 5.01 7.02 -9.80
N ILE A 178 3.95 7.10 -8.99
CA ILE A 178 2.70 6.36 -9.24
C ILE A 178 1.96 6.87 -10.47
N CYS A 179 1.88 8.19 -10.70
CA CYS A 179 1.30 8.72 -11.93
C CYS A 179 2.06 8.23 -13.18
N ILE A 180 3.40 8.22 -13.14
CA ILE A 180 4.22 7.70 -14.25
C ILE A 180 3.96 6.20 -14.45
N TYR A 181 3.95 5.38 -13.39
CA TYR A 181 3.64 3.95 -13.49
C TYR A 181 2.25 3.68 -14.09
N GLN A 182 1.23 4.44 -13.67
CA GLN A 182 -0.13 4.27 -14.19
C GLN A 182 -0.25 4.73 -15.65
N MET A 183 0.49 5.78 -16.06
CA MET A 183 0.60 6.17 -17.48
C MET A 183 1.26 5.07 -18.31
N VAL A 184 2.36 4.47 -17.82
CA VAL A 184 3.00 3.31 -18.47
C VAL A 184 2.00 2.16 -18.61
N CYS A 185 1.27 1.80 -17.55
CA CYS A 185 0.24 0.74 -17.61
C CYS A 185 -0.94 1.06 -18.54
N GLY A 186 -1.24 2.35 -18.74
CA GLY A 186 -2.27 2.81 -19.67
C GLY A 186 -1.85 2.73 -21.15
N SER A 187 -0.56 2.86 -21.46
CA SER A 187 -0.02 2.76 -22.82
C SER A 187 0.49 1.36 -23.17
N ASP A 188 1.08 0.66 -22.21
CA ASP A 188 1.69 -0.68 -22.37
C ASP A 188 1.34 -1.56 -21.16
N ARG A 189 0.09 -2.04 -21.16
CA ARG A 189 -0.47 -2.82 -20.05
C ARG A 189 0.28 -4.11 -19.75
N ASN A 190 1.00 -4.68 -20.72
CA ASN A 190 1.71 -5.95 -20.57
C ASN A 190 3.23 -5.77 -20.46
N LEU A 191 3.72 -4.52 -20.40
CA LEU A 191 5.15 -4.16 -20.35
C LEU A 191 5.98 -4.84 -21.45
N GLN A 192 5.45 -4.87 -22.67
CA GLN A 192 6.11 -5.46 -23.84
C GLN A 192 7.19 -4.55 -24.44
N ASN A 193 7.07 -3.23 -24.27
CA ASN A 193 8.11 -2.28 -24.65
C ASN A 193 9.22 -2.28 -23.60
N GLN A 194 10.47 -2.41 -24.07
CA GLN A 194 11.66 -2.34 -23.24
C GLN A 194 11.78 -0.99 -22.49
N GLU A 195 11.33 0.12 -23.07
CA GLU A 195 11.33 1.43 -22.42
C GLU A 195 10.35 1.51 -21.23
N SER A 196 9.13 0.99 -21.40
CA SER A 196 8.15 0.81 -20.31
C SER A 196 8.75 0.00 -19.16
N LEU A 197 9.41 -1.11 -19.51
CA LEU A 197 10.05 -2.01 -18.56
C LEU A 197 11.20 -1.32 -17.80
N GLN A 198 12.08 -0.58 -18.48
CA GLN A 198 13.15 0.19 -17.83
C GLN A 198 12.57 1.28 -16.93
N THR A 199 11.51 1.98 -17.39
CA THR A 199 10.81 2.99 -16.58
C THR A 199 10.33 2.39 -15.26
N CYS A 200 9.73 1.20 -15.26
CA CYS A 200 9.33 0.51 -14.02
C CYS A 200 10.51 0.24 -13.07
N PHE A 201 11.70 -0.11 -13.56
CA PHE A 201 12.89 -0.28 -12.72
C PHE A 201 13.45 1.04 -12.17
N SER A 202 13.43 2.12 -12.97
CA SER A 202 13.78 3.47 -12.51
C SER A 202 12.83 3.96 -11.42
N LEU A 203 11.53 3.70 -11.55
CA LEU A 203 10.52 4.03 -10.54
C LEU A 203 10.72 3.23 -9.23
N LEU A 204 11.07 1.94 -9.32
CA LEU A 204 11.43 1.14 -8.15
C LEU A 204 12.69 1.66 -7.44
N SER A 205 13.70 2.08 -8.21
CA SER A 205 14.92 2.70 -7.69
C SER A 205 14.63 4.02 -6.97
N SER A 206 13.77 4.85 -7.58
CA SER A 206 13.27 6.11 -7.00
C SER A 206 12.51 5.88 -5.69
N LEU A 207 11.53 4.97 -5.67
CA LEU A 207 10.76 4.64 -4.47
C LEU A 207 11.67 4.10 -3.36
N ARG A 208 12.66 3.26 -3.69
CA ARG A 208 13.66 2.78 -2.72
C ARG A 208 14.44 3.95 -2.09
N LEU A 209 14.95 4.88 -2.90
CA LEU A 209 15.68 6.05 -2.41
C LEU A 209 14.82 6.94 -1.51
N ILE A 210 13.61 7.27 -1.96
CA ILE A 210 12.63 8.07 -1.21
C ILE A 210 12.38 7.45 0.18
N MET A 211 12.12 6.13 0.23
CA MET A 211 11.94 5.41 1.49
C MET A 211 13.20 5.35 2.34
N GLN A 212 14.39 5.15 1.75
CA GLN A 212 15.67 5.13 2.47
C GLN A 212 15.94 6.46 3.20
N VAL A 213 15.53 7.58 2.61
CA VAL A 213 15.67 8.91 3.23
C VAL A 213 14.59 9.17 4.29
N ALA A 214 13.36 8.68 4.08
CA ALA A 214 12.26 8.83 5.04
C ALA A 214 12.34 7.88 6.25
N LEU A 215 12.93 6.69 6.12
CA LEU A 215 12.86 5.61 7.12
C LEU A 215 13.32 5.99 8.54
N PRO A 216 14.36 6.84 8.74
CA PRO A 216 14.76 7.28 10.08
C PRO A 216 13.79 8.26 10.76
N GLN A 217 12.76 8.74 10.05
CA GLN A 217 11.78 9.70 10.58
C GLN A 217 10.49 8.97 10.97
N GLU A 218 10.34 8.58 12.24
CA GLU A 218 9.19 7.78 12.70
C GLU A 218 7.84 8.45 12.43
N SER A 219 7.75 9.77 12.48
CA SER A 219 6.54 10.54 12.14
C SER A 219 6.11 10.41 10.67
N LEU A 220 7.00 9.91 9.81
CA LEU A 220 6.79 9.67 8.39
C LEU A 220 6.60 8.17 8.08
N CYS A 221 6.37 7.32 9.08
CA CYS A 221 6.14 5.88 8.88
C CYS A 221 4.99 5.55 7.91
N TRP A 222 4.01 6.46 7.77
CA TRP A 222 2.93 6.32 6.79
C TRP A 222 3.42 6.40 5.33
N LEU A 223 4.46 7.20 5.04
CA LEU A 223 5.13 7.24 3.72
C LEU A 223 5.93 5.96 3.46
N ILE A 224 6.48 5.34 4.51
CA ILE A 224 7.12 4.02 4.40
C ILE A 224 6.08 2.96 4.05
N TYR A 225 4.95 2.93 4.75
CA TYR A 225 3.83 2.04 4.44
C TYR A 225 3.34 2.21 2.99
N ASN A 226 3.01 3.43 2.56
CA ASN A 226 2.59 3.72 1.18
C ASN A 226 3.67 3.31 0.16
N GLY A 227 4.94 3.64 0.42
CA GLY A 227 6.07 3.24 -0.42
C GLY A 227 6.18 1.72 -0.61
N THR A 228 5.90 0.91 0.42
CA THR A 228 5.86 -0.56 0.26
C THR A 228 4.70 -1.05 -0.60
N ILE A 229 3.53 -0.40 -0.55
CA ILE A 229 2.39 -0.69 -1.44
C ILE A 229 2.78 -0.39 -2.89
N TYR A 230 3.45 0.74 -3.12
CA TYR A 230 3.90 1.19 -4.44
C TYR A 230 4.96 0.25 -5.02
N ILE A 231 5.98 -0.10 -4.24
CA ILE A 231 6.98 -1.11 -4.62
C ILE A 231 6.29 -2.46 -4.93
N TYR A 232 5.46 -2.98 -4.03
CA TYR A 232 4.77 -4.26 -4.24
C TYR A 232 3.92 -4.26 -5.52
N THR A 233 3.18 -3.18 -5.78
CA THR A 233 2.30 -3.06 -6.95
C THR A 233 3.08 -3.18 -8.26
N ILE A 234 4.20 -2.46 -8.38
CA ILE A 234 5.07 -2.52 -9.56
C ILE A 234 5.75 -3.90 -9.63
N CYS A 235 6.30 -4.39 -8.52
CA CYS A 235 6.97 -5.68 -8.43
C CYS A 235 6.04 -6.85 -8.81
N ARG A 236 4.77 -6.87 -8.39
CA ARG A 236 3.82 -7.95 -8.75
C ARG A 236 3.52 -7.99 -10.24
N HIS A 237 3.42 -6.83 -10.90
CA HIS A 237 3.27 -6.77 -12.34
C HIS A 237 4.52 -7.33 -13.03
N LEU A 238 5.70 -6.88 -12.63
CA LEU A 238 6.99 -7.36 -13.13
C LEU A 238 7.25 -8.87 -12.86
N MET A 239 6.78 -9.42 -11.74
CA MET A 239 6.81 -10.87 -11.47
C MET A 239 5.97 -11.64 -12.50
N SER A 240 4.78 -11.13 -12.84
CA SER A 240 3.87 -11.83 -13.76
C SER A 240 4.41 -11.95 -15.19
N ILE A 241 5.35 -11.08 -15.58
CA ILE A 241 6.11 -11.15 -16.84
C ILE A 241 7.51 -11.77 -16.68
N GLY A 242 7.79 -12.46 -15.57
CA GLY A 242 9.02 -13.24 -15.36
C GLY A 242 10.24 -12.47 -14.87
N GLN A 243 10.12 -11.21 -14.44
CA GLN A 243 11.26 -10.41 -13.95
C GLN A 243 11.57 -10.63 -12.45
N SER A 244 11.08 -11.72 -11.84
CA SER A 244 11.17 -12.03 -10.41
C SER A 244 12.60 -11.92 -9.82
N VAL A 245 13.64 -12.25 -10.59
CA VAL A 245 15.06 -12.10 -10.20
C VAL A 245 15.40 -10.64 -9.85
N LYS A 246 14.96 -9.69 -10.70
CA LYS A 246 15.32 -8.27 -10.55
C LYS A 246 14.50 -7.56 -9.49
N VAL A 247 13.25 -7.99 -9.28
CA VAL A 247 12.36 -7.32 -8.30
C VAL A 247 12.49 -7.84 -6.87
N LEU A 248 13.18 -8.97 -6.68
CA LEU A 248 13.44 -9.58 -5.38
C LEU A 248 14.10 -8.60 -4.39
N GLU A 249 15.09 -7.80 -4.83
CA GLU A 249 15.78 -6.85 -3.96
C GLU A 249 14.83 -5.77 -3.38
N TYR A 250 13.85 -5.32 -4.18
CA TYR A 250 12.89 -4.29 -3.78
C TYR A 250 11.82 -4.83 -2.83
N LEU A 251 11.38 -6.07 -3.03
CA LEU A 251 10.45 -6.76 -2.12
C LEU A 251 11.11 -7.12 -0.78
N LEU A 252 12.39 -7.49 -0.80
CA LEU A 252 13.21 -7.66 0.41
C LEU A 252 13.35 -6.32 1.15
N TRP A 253 13.71 -5.25 0.44
CA TRP A 253 13.81 -3.90 1.01
C TRP A 253 12.49 -3.42 1.64
N ALA A 254 11.37 -3.58 0.93
CA ALA A 254 10.04 -3.25 1.43
C ALA A 254 9.68 -4.03 2.71
N SER A 255 10.03 -5.33 2.75
CA SER A 255 9.84 -6.17 3.95
C SER A 255 10.65 -5.63 5.14
N VAL A 256 11.94 -5.35 4.93
CA VAL A 256 12.84 -4.81 5.97
C VAL A 256 12.40 -3.42 6.46
N CYS A 257 11.85 -2.57 5.59
CA CYS A 257 11.33 -1.25 5.98
C CYS A 257 10.14 -1.36 6.94
N MET A 258 9.21 -2.29 6.69
CA MET A 258 8.10 -2.57 7.63
C MET A 258 8.59 -3.12 8.97
N GLU A 259 9.68 -3.88 8.97
CA GLU A 259 10.26 -4.48 10.18
C GLU A 259 11.12 -3.49 10.99
N SER A 260 11.70 -2.48 10.33
CA SER A 260 12.58 -1.49 10.95
C SER A 260 11.83 -0.30 11.58
N SER A 261 10.56 -0.10 11.21
CA SER A 261 9.73 1.01 11.68
C SER A 261 8.78 0.55 12.78
N VAL A 262 9.06 0.91 14.04
CA VAL A 262 8.27 0.49 15.22
C VAL A 262 6.75 0.69 15.07
N PRO A 263 6.23 1.82 14.55
CA PRO A 263 4.78 1.99 14.33
C PRO A 263 4.14 0.94 13.40
N LEU A 264 4.93 0.33 12.50
CA LEU A 264 4.48 -0.65 11.49
C LEU A 264 4.62 -2.10 11.95
N LEU A 265 5.13 -2.34 13.17
CA LEU A 265 5.29 -3.68 13.75
C LEU A 265 4.02 -4.25 14.39
N SER A 266 2.97 -3.46 14.56
CA SER A 266 1.70 -3.88 15.19
C SER A 266 0.90 -4.89 14.35
N VAL A 267 -0.02 -5.62 14.99
CA VAL A 267 -0.90 -6.60 14.33
C VAL A 267 -1.68 -6.01 13.16
N HIS A 268 -2.06 -4.72 13.24
CA HIS A 268 -2.79 -4.02 12.17
C HIS A 268 -2.10 -4.14 10.80
N TYR A 269 -0.76 -4.14 10.77
CA TYR A 269 0.03 -4.24 9.55
C TYR A 269 0.53 -5.68 9.25
N LEU A 270 0.13 -6.69 10.03
CA LEU A 270 0.62 -8.07 9.86
C LEU A 270 0.14 -8.72 8.56
N THR A 271 -1.10 -8.48 8.15
CA THR A 271 -1.65 -8.94 6.86
C THR A 271 -0.86 -8.39 5.67
N TRP A 272 -0.40 -7.13 5.77
CA TRP A 272 0.43 -6.53 4.74
C TRP A 272 1.87 -7.07 4.73
N ARG A 273 2.52 -7.13 5.91
CA ARG A 273 3.86 -7.72 6.05
C ARG A 273 3.93 -9.15 5.52
N THR A 274 2.97 -10.00 5.87
CA THR A 274 2.91 -11.37 5.32
C THR A 274 2.65 -11.44 3.82
N THR A 275 1.95 -10.45 3.25
CA THR A 275 1.78 -10.34 1.79
C THR A 275 3.09 -10.02 1.08
N LEU A 276 3.91 -9.10 1.65
CA LEU A 276 5.28 -8.84 1.19
C LEU A 276 6.15 -10.11 1.32
N TYR A 277 6.08 -10.81 2.46
CA TYR A 277 6.87 -12.02 2.68
C TYR A 277 6.52 -13.13 1.67
N THR A 278 5.23 -13.32 1.36
CA THR A 278 4.80 -14.29 0.33
C THR A 278 5.34 -13.91 -1.05
N ALA A 279 5.36 -12.62 -1.40
CA ALA A 279 5.93 -12.17 -2.67
C ALA A 279 7.45 -12.42 -2.76
N VAL A 280 8.20 -12.20 -1.68
CA VAL A 280 9.63 -12.56 -1.59
C VAL A 280 9.83 -14.06 -1.76
N CYS A 281 9.04 -14.89 -1.05
CA CYS A 281 9.10 -16.35 -1.18
C CYS A 281 8.81 -16.80 -2.61
N GLN A 282 7.76 -16.25 -3.24
CA GLN A 282 7.41 -16.57 -4.62
C GLN A 282 8.51 -16.15 -5.60
N CYS A 283 9.14 -14.98 -5.44
CA CYS A 283 10.31 -14.62 -6.23
C CYS A 283 11.43 -15.67 -6.11
N TYR A 284 11.75 -16.16 -4.91
CA TYR A 284 12.74 -17.23 -4.75
C TYR A 284 12.33 -18.53 -5.45
N TYR A 285 11.03 -18.89 -5.45
CA TYR A 285 10.54 -20.07 -6.20
C TYR A 285 10.62 -19.88 -7.71
N ASP A 286 10.20 -18.74 -8.24
CA ASP A 286 10.33 -18.37 -9.66
C ASP A 286 11.81 -18.45 -10.11
N CYS A 287 12.73 -17.99 -9.26
CA CYS A 287 14.18 -18.01 -9.49
C CYS A 287 14.84 -19.37 -9.26
N ARG A 288 14.07 -20.45 -9.03
CA ARG A 288 14.54 -21.81 -8.67
C ARG A 288 15.36 -21.90 -7.37
N ALA A 289 15.46 -20.81 -6.62
CA ALA A 289 16.17 -20.69 -5.36
C ALA A 289 15.33 -21.20 -4.17
N SER A 290 14.65 -22.34 -4.33
CA SER A 290 13.61 -22.85 -3.42
C SER A 290 14.04 -22.99 -1.95
N ILE A 291 15.33 -23.25 -1.68
CA ILE A 291 15.90 -23.29 -0.32
C ILE A 291 15.79 -21.91 0.34
N HIS A 292 16.15 -20.83 -0.36
CA HIS A 292 16.06 -19.47 0.14
C HIS A 292 14.61 -19.05 0.37
N GLY A 293 13.68 -19.48 -0.50
CA GLY A 293 12.24 -19.29 -0.30
C GLY A 293 11.73 -19.92 1.00
N GLU A 294 12.13 -21.17 1.27
CA GLU A 294 11.75 -21.86 2.52
C GLU A 294 12.41 -21.21 3.76
N VAL A 295 13.69 -20.87 3.69
CA VAL A 295 14.41 -20.20 4.79
C VAL A 295 13.77 -18.85 5.11
N PHE A 296 13.42 -18.06 4.09
CA PHE A 296 12.73 -16.79 4.28
C PHE A 296 11.32 -16.97 4.86
N ALA A 297 10.56 -17.97 4.40
CA ALA A 297 9.25 -18.30 4.95
C ALA A 297 9.31 -18.73 6.43
N ARG A 298 10.31 -19.54 6.81
CA ARG A 298 10.56 -19.92 8.22
C ARG A 298 10.93 -18.70 9.08
N ARG A 299 11.76 -17.80 8.56
CA ARG A 299 12.07 -16.50 9.21
C ARG A 299 10.81 -15.64 9.37
N GLY A 300 9.91 -15.65 8.39
CA GLY A 300 8.59 -15.03 8.47
C GLY A 300 7.71 -15.62 9.58
N LEU A 301 7.66 -16.95 9.73
CA LEU A 301 6.97 -17.62 10.84
C LEU A 301 7.52 -17.20 12.20
N SER A 302 8.85 -17.14 12.37
CA SER A 302 9.46 -16.66 13.62
C SER A 302 9.03 -15.22 13.95
N LYS A 303 8.96 -14.31 12.96
CA LYS A 303 8.48 -12.94 13.18
C LYS A 303 6.98 -12.84 13.50
N ILE A 304 6.17 -13.74 12.97
CA ILE A 304 4.74 -13.83 13.33
C ILE A 304 4.61 -14.31 14.79
N ASP A 305 5.39 -15.30 15.21
CA ASP A 305 5.33 -15.84 16.57
C ASP A 305 5.91 -14.87 17.62
N GLU A 306 7.02 -14.19 17.34
CA GLU A 306 7.55 -13.10 18.17
C GLU A 306 6.46 -12.05 18.48
N LEU A 307 5.74 -11.59 17.45
CA LEU A 307 4.65 -10.62 17.63
C LEU A 307 3.47 -11.23 18.40
N LYS A 308 3.13 -12.50 18.14
CA LYS A 308 2.05 -13.21 18.85
C LYS A 308 2.35 -13.34 20.35
N GLN A 309 3.59 -13.60 20.71
CA GLN A 309 4.06 -13.64 22.10
C GLN A 309 3.91 -12.27 22.77
N LEU A 310 4.37 -11.19 22.11
CA LEU A 310 4.23 -9.81 22.61
C LEU A 310 2.75 -9.43 22.85
N GLU A 311 1.86 -9.73 21.89
CA GLU A 311 0.43 -9.48 22.04
C GLU A 311 -0.20 -10.34 23.16
N SER A 312 0.25 -11.58 23.36
CA SER A 312 -0.22 -12.43 24.45
C SER A 312 0.26 -12.00 25.85
N ALA A 313 1.36 -11.24 25.91
CA ALA A 313 1.86 -10.62 27.15
C ALA A 313 1.14 -9.30 27.49
N SER A 314 0.33 -8.76 26.57
CA SER A 314 -0.48 -7.57 26.83
C SER A 314 -1.67 -7.91 27.74
N SER A 315 -2.08 -6.96 28.60
CA SER A 315 -3.21 -7.15 29.52
C SER A 315 -4.59 -7.14 28.84
N SER A 316 -4.66 -6.90 27.53
CA SER A 316 -5.90 -6.88 26.75
C SER A 316 -6.27 -8.27 26.23
N PRO A 317 -7.52 -8.75 26.41
CA PRO A 317 -7.95 -10.02 25.86
C PRO A 317 -7.94 -10.01 24.32
N GLN A 318 -7.25 -10.97 23.70
CA GLN A 318 -7.17 -11.08 22.24
C GLN A 318 -8.55 -11.26 21.60
N THR A 319 -8.91 -10.33 20.71
CA THR A 319 -10.16 -10.38 19.94
C THR A 319 -10.16 -11.51 18.91
N SER A 320 -11.35 -11.85 18.41
CA SER A 320 -11.54 -12.82 17.32
C SER A 320 -10.79 -12.42 16.04
N GLU A 321 -10.77 -11.13 15.73
CA GLU A 321 -10.17 -10.56 14.53
C GLU A 321 -8.64 -10.68 14.59
N THR A 322 -8.04 -10.34 15.73
CA THR A 322 -6.61 -10.52 16.00
C THR A 322 -6.18 -11.98 15.83
N LYS A 323 -6.96 -12.93 16.38
CA LYS A 323 -6.69 -14.38 16.21
C LYS A 323 -6.78 -14.82 14.75
N ASN A 324 -7.74 -14.30 14.00
CA ASN A 324 -7.89 -14.57 12.56
C ASN A 324 -6.70 -14.03 11.75
N VAL A 325 -6.23 -12.81 12.04
CA VAL A 325 -5.04 -12.21 11.38
C VAL A 325 -3.78 -13.06 11.64
N PHE A 326 -3.55 -13.50 12.89
CA PHE A 326 -2.45 -14.42 13.19
C PHE A 326 -2.57 -15.78 12.49
N ARG A 327 -3.79 -16.35 12.42
CA ARG A 327 -4.05 -17.62 11.72
C ARG A 327 -3.76 -17.49 10.22
N GLU A 328 -4.26 -16.45 9.57
CA GLU A 328 -4.03 -16.19 8.14
C GLU A 328 -2.54 -15.97 7.84
N ALA A 329 -1.87 -15.15 8.65
CA ALA A 329 -0.43 -14.89 8.56
C ALA A 329 0.40 -16.19 8.64
N THR A 330 0.08 -17.04 9.63
CA THR A 330 0.75 -18.33 9.84
C THR A 330 0.52 -19.27 8.66
N ILE A 331 -0.73 -19.41 8.17
CA ILE A 331 -1.06 -20.25 7.02
C ILE A 331 -0.30 -19.78 5.77
N LYS A 332 -0.26 -18.47 5.47
CA LYS A 332 0.47 -17.91 4.32
C LYS A 332 1.94 -18.34 4.32
N MET A 333 2.64 -18.23 5.45
CA MET A 333 4.05 -18.62 5.54
C MET A 333 4.24 -20.14 5.57
N ALA A 334 3.38 -20.89 6.28
CA ALA A 334 3.43 -22.35 6.31
C ALA A 334 3.20 -22.97 4.91
N VAL A 335 2.32 -22.39 4.09
CA VAL A 335 2.13 -22.79 2.67
C VAL A 335 3.42 -22.63 1.87
N MET A 336 4.15 -21.52 2.02
CA MET A 336 5.46 -21.33 1.39
C MET A 336 6.47 -22.39 1.87
N VAL A 337 6.55 -22.67 3.18
CA VAL A 337 7.42 -23.74 3.70
C VAL A 337 7.06 -25.12 3.12
N PHE A 338 5.76 -25.42 3.02
CA PHE A 338 5.26 -26.69 2.47
C PHE A 338 5.61 -26.87 0.99
N LYS A 339 5.51 -25.80 0.18
CA LYS A 339 5.83 -25.78 -1.27
C LYS A 339 7.19 -26.40 -1.61
N ARG A 340 8.19 -26.25 -0.73
CA ARG A 340 9.46 -27.00 -0.83
C ARG A 340 9.43 -28.33 -0.06
N SER A 341 9.04 -28.29 1.21
CA SER A 341 9.21 -29.41 2.16
C SER A 341 8.56 -30.72 1.69
N VAL A 342 7.42 -30.63 0.99
CA VAL A 342 6.67 -31.82 0.51
C VAL A 342 7.42 -32.64 -0.53
N TYR A 343 8.34 -32.03 -1.27
CA TYR A 343 9.18 -32.72 -2.26
C TYR A 343 10.52 -33.14 -1.68
N GLU A 344 11.16 -32.29 -0.85
CA GLU A 344 12.46 -32.61 -0.27
C GLU A 344 12.36 -33.79 0.72
N SER A 345 11.27 -33.91 1.47
CA SER A 345 11.00 -35.07 2.35
C SER A 345 10.90 -36.42 1.61
N ARG A 346 10.81 -36.41 0.26
CA ARG A 346 10.86 -37.62 -0.57
C ARG A 346 12.18 -37.83 -1.31
N ARG A 347 13.10 -36.86 -1.29
CA ARG A 347 14.42 -37.02 -1.91
C ARG A 347 15.29 -37.97 -1.10
N LYS A 348 15.92 -38.92 -1.78
CA LYS A 348 16.86 -39.85 -1.15
C LYS A 348 18.16 -39.12 -0.79
N PRO A 349 18.77 -39.38 0.39
CA PRO A 349 20.16 -39.03 0.59
C PRO A 349 21.02 -39.76 -0.45
N LYS A 350 21.91 -39.02 -1.13
CA LYS A 350 22.80 -39.58 -2.16
C LYS A 350 23.64 -40.71 -1.56
N GLY A 351 23.50 -41.92 -2.09
CA GLY A 351 24.26 -43.11 -1.67
C GLY A 351 23.42 -44.33 -1.28
N TYR A 352 22.15 -44.18 -0.90
CA TYR A 352 21.32 -45.31 -0.45
C TYR A 352 20.33 -45.84 -1.50
N PHE A 353 20.73 -46.90 -2.21
CA PHE A 353 19.86 -47.71 -3.06
C PHE A 353 18.92 -48.61 -2.23
N ARG A 354 17.97 -48.01 -1.49
CA ARG A 354 16.84 -48.77 -0.94
C ARG A 354 15.82 -49.06 -2.06
N PRO A 355 15.40 -50.32 -2.30
CA PRO A 355 14.31 -50.63 -3.21
C PRO A 355 13.04 -49.86 -2.84
N LYS A 356 12.33 -49.29 -3.82
CA LYS A 356 11.05 -48.63 -3.57
C LYS A 356 10.01 -49.70 -3.22
N LEU A 357 9.54 -49.73 -1.97
CA LEU A 357 8.19 -50.20 -1.71
C LEU A 357 7.25 -49.16 -2.32
N ARG A 358 6.82 -49.38 -3.57
CA ARG A 358 5.71 -48.63 -4.16
C ARG A 358 4.51 -48.90 -3.27
N VAL A 359 4.08 -47.91 -2.51
CA VAL A 359 2.80 -47.96 -1.82
C VAL A 359 1.73 -48.06 -2.91
N ASN A 360 1.12 -49.23 -3.02
CA ASN A 360 0.10 -49.46 -4.04
C ASN A 360 -1.11 -48.59 -3.67
N LEU A 361 -1.39 -47.55 -4.46
CA LEU A 361 -2.39 -46.53 -4.14
C LEU A 361 -3.78 -47.12 -3.85
N LYS A 362 -4.09 -48.31 -4.39
CA LYS A 362 -5.31 -49.07 -4.07
C LYS A 362 -5.28 -49.68 -2.67
N GLU A 363 -4.17 -50.32 -2.26
CA GLU A 363 -4.02 -50.89 -0.91
C GLU A 363 -4.01 -49.79 0.16
N ALA A 364 -3.44 -48.62 -0.16
CA ALA A 364 -3.41 -47.47 0.74
C ALA A 364 -4.81 -46.92 1.08
N GLN A 365 -5.83 -47.15 0.26
CA GLN A 365 -7.19 -46.68 0.53
C GLN A 365 -7.79 -47.28 1.82
N HIS A 366 -7.32 -48.46 2.23
CA HIS A 366 -7.77 -49.15 3.44
C HIS A 366 -7.01 -48.75 4.71
N LEU A 367 -5.94 -47.96 4.60
CA LEU A 367 -5.17 -47.48 5.75
C LEU A 367 -5.83 -46.23 6.37
N PRO A 368 -5.79 -46.07 7.71
CA PRO A 368 -6.28 -44.87 8.37
C PRO A 368 -5.46 -43.64 7.95
N TRP A 369 -6.14 -42.50 7.81
CA TRP A 369 -5.48 -41.21 7.58
C TRP A 369 -4.71 -40.77 8.84
N PRO A 370 -3.49 -40.19 8.74
CA PRO A 370 -2.70 -39.94 7.53
C PRO A 370 -1.78 -41.11 7.14
N ARG A 371 -1.78 -41.48 5.86
CA ARG A 371 -1.14 -42.70 5.33
C ARG A 371 0.25 -42.40 4.79
N THR A 372 0.36 -41.39 3.93
CA THR A 372 1.63 -41.01 3.29
C THR A 372 2.41 -39.96 4.09
N VAL A 373 3.70 -39.77 3.77
CA VAL A 373 4.54 -38.72 4.37
C VAL A 373 3.98 -37.33 4.05
N THR A 374 3.45 -37.14 2.83
CA THR A 374 2.78 -35.89 2.42
C THR A 374 1.50 -35.63 3.23
N GLU A 375 0.70 -36.66 3.49
CA GLU A 375 -0.53 -36.54 4.30
C GLU A 375 -0.22 -36.24 5.77
N ARG A 376 0.86 -36.81 6.31
CA ARG A 376 1.36 -36.48 7.66
C ARG A 376 1.81 -35.03 7.74
N LEU A 377 2.69 -34.60 6.83
CA LEU A 377 3.19 -33.22 6.78
C LEU A 377 2.04 -32.19 6.65
N LEU A 378 1.00 -32.48 5.86
CA LEU A 378 -0.20 -31.64 5.77
C LEU A 378 -1.00 -31.58 7.08
N THR A 379 -1.07 -32.68 7.82
CA THR A 379 -1.77 -32.77 9.11
C THR A 379 -0.96 -32.07 10.22
N GLU A 380 0.36 -32.16 10.17
CA GLU A 380 1.29 -31.51 11.11
C GLU A 380 1.38 -29.98 10.91
N MET A 381 1.22 -29.49 9.68
CA MET A 381 1.40 -28.06 9.35
C MET A 381 0.11 -27.23 9.27
N PHE A 382 -1.08 -27.83 9.12
CA PHE A 382 -2.30 -27.08 8.78
C PHE A 382 -3.59 -27.59 9.44
N ASP A 383 -4.20 -26.71 10.24
CA ASP A 383 -5.53 -26.89 10.81
C ASP A 383 -6.65 -26.55 9.81
N GLY A 384 -7.24 -27.60 9.24
CA GLY A 384 -8.47 -27.55 8.44
C GLY A 384 -8.27 -27.76 6.94
N THR A 385 -9.30 -28.31 6.30
CA THR A 385 -9.27 -28.78 4.90
C THR A 385 -8.83 -27.69 3.91
N SER A 386 -9.31 -26.45 4.08
CA SER A 386 -9.03 -25.32 3.17
C SER A 386 -7.55 -24.90 3.17
N ALA A 387 -6.91 -24.85 4.33
CA ALA A 387 -5.49 -24.51 4.44
C ALA A 387 -4.61 -25.60 3.81
N GLN A 388 -4.94 -26.87 4.07
CA GLN A 388 -4.29 -28.01 3.41
C GLN A 388 -4.51 -28.01 1.89
N PHE A 389 -5.71 -27.64 1.40
CA PHE A 389 -6.02 -27.56 -0.03
C PHE A 389 -5.24 -26.43 -0.73
N LEU A 390 -5.10 -25.27 -0.08
CA LEU A 390 -4.23 -24.18 -0.54
C LEU A 390 -2.77 -24.65 -0.63
N ALA A 391 -2.26 -25.35 0.39
CA ALA A 391 -0.90 -25.89 0.40
C ALA A 391 -0.65 -26.87 -0.75
N ILE A 392 -1.63 -27.70 -1.11
CA ILE A 392 -1.60 -28.64 -2.24
C ILE A 392 -1.55 -27.90 -3.57
N ILE A 393 -2.45 -26.94 -3.80
CA ILE A 393 -2.46 -26.12 -5.04
C ILE A 393 -1.13 -25.38 -5.18
N GLU A 394 -0.61 -24.83 -4.09
CA GLU A 394 0.57 -23.97 -4.12
C GLU A 394 1.89 -24.77 -4.20
N ALA A 395 1.90 -26.02 -3.76
CA ALA A 395 2.97 -26.97 -4.09
C ALA A 395 2.97 -27.33 -5.58
N LEU A 396 1.78 -27.58 -6.16
CA LEU A 396 1.59 -27.88 -7.57
C LEU A 396 1.86 -26.68 -8.50
N SER A 397 1.71 -25.44 -8.02
CA SER A 397 1.87 -24.23 -8.85
C SER A 397 3.31 -23.95 -9.33
N ASP A 398 4.30 -24.70 -8.83
CA ASP A 398 5.70 -24.59 -9.27
C ASP A 398 5.89 -25.16 -10.69
N SER A 399 5.76 -24.28 -11.69
CA SER A 399 5.92 -24.58 -13.13
C SER A 399 7.26 -25.20 -13.52
N ASN A 400 8.29 -25.11 -12.67
CA ASN A 400 9.55 -25.83 -12.86
C ASN A 400 9.42 -27.35 -12.66
N ARG A 401 8.36 -27.79 -11.98
CA ARG A 401 8.04 -29.21 -11.71
C ARG A 401 6.93 -29.65 -12.65
N ARG A 402 7.30 -29.95 -13.90
CA ARG A 402 6.39 -30.36 -14.99
C ARG A 402 5.34 -31.38 -14.51
N LEU A 403 4.10 -30.93 -14.32
CA LEU A 403 3.02 -31.77 -13.78
C LEU A 403 2.42 -32.75 -14.80
N LEU A 404 2.42 -32.36 -16.06
CA LEU A 404 1.81 -33.09 -17.18
C LEU A 404 2.77 -32.99 -18.36
N HIS A 405 3.17 -34.13 -18.93
CA HIS A 405 4.17 -34.18 -19.99
C HIS A 405 3.69 -35.08 -21.13
N THR A 406 3.56 -34.52 -22.33
CA THR A 406 3.19 -35.22 -23.56
C THR A 406 4.39 -35.53 -24.47
N ALA A 407 5.61 -35.19 -24.05
CA ALA A 407 6.85 -35.48 -24.78
C ALA A 407 8.03 -35.78 -23.83
N PRO A 408 8.99 -36.65 -24.20
CA PRO A 408 10.08 -37.06 -23.32
C PRO A 408 11.33 -36.16 -23.43
N SER A 409 11.95 -35.78 -22.29
CA SER A 409 13.41 -35.60 -22.19
C SER A 409 13.90 -35.19 -20.78
N LEU A 410 15.10 -35.71 -20.46
CA LEU A 410 15.88 -35.64 -19.21
C LEU A 410 15.26 -36.42 -18.01
N PRO A 411 16.10 -37.05 -17.16
CA PRO A 411 15.65 -38.06 -16.19
C PRO A 411 14.93 -37.41 -15.02
N GLU A 412 13.60 -37.43 -15.06
CA GLU A 412 12.76 -37.05 -13.94
C GLU A 412 13.03 -37.99 -12.75
N GLU A 413 13.38 -37.42 -11.60
CA GLU A 413 13.40 -38.15 -10.32
C GLU A 413 12.00 -38.75 -10.11
N PRO A 414 11.82 -40.09 -10.10
CA PRO A 414 10.49 -40.70 -10.03
C PRO A 414 9.74 -40.33 -8.73
N GLU A 415 10.46 -39.89 -7.71
CA GLU A 415 9.96 -39.25 -6.48
C GLU A 415 9.04 -38.05 -6.77
N ILE A 416 9.30 -37.26 -7.81
CA ILE A 416 8.50 -36.08 -8.17
C ILE A 416 7.12 -36.54 -8.71
N ARG A 417 7.09 -37.56 -9.55
CA ARG A 417 5.83 -38.15 -10.08
C ARG A 417 4.97 -38.75 -8.97
N ASP A 418 5.58 -39.41 -7.97
CA ASP A 418 4.87 -39.96 -6.83
C ASP A 418 4.16 -38.84 -6.01
N VAL A 419 4.84 -37.71 -5.74
CA VAL A 419 4.22 -36.55 -5.06
C VAL A 419 3.05 -35.97 -5.87
N ILE A 420 3.22 -35.82 -7.18
CA ILE A 420 2.19 -35.25 -8.07
C ILE A 420 0.94 -36.14 -8.09
N SER A 421 1.12 -37.47 -8.17
CA SER A 421 0.00 -38.43 -8.13
C SER A 421 -0.76 -38.39 -6.79
N ASP A 422 -0.04 -38.32 -5.66
CA ASP A 422 -0.66 -38.13 -4.34
C ASP A 422 -1.52 -36.85 -4.30
N HIS A 423 -1.02 -35.73 -4.85
CA HIS A 423 -1.75 -34.46 -4.84
C HIS A 423 -3.02 -34.48 -5.70
N TYR A 424 -2.98 -35.08 -6.90
CA TYR A 424 -4.17 -35.23 -7.75
C TYR A 424 -5.24 -36.15 -7.14
N ASN A 425 -4.84 -37.27 -6.53
CA ASN A 425 -5.78 -38.17 -5.84
C ASN A 425 -6.41 -37.50 -4.60
N MET A 426 -5.61 -36.69 -3.89
CA MET A 426 -6.05 -35.98 -2.69
C MET A 426 -6.96 -34.78 -3.01
N SER A 427 -6.71 -34.04 -4.10
CA SER A 427 -7.62 -32.97 -4.54
C SER A 427 -8.97 -33.55 -4.97
N ALA A 428 -8.98 -34.66 -5.71
CA ALA A 428 -10.21 -35.39 -6.04
C ALA A 428 -10.96 -35.86 -4.79
N TYR A 429 -10.27 -36.49 -3.82
CA TYR A 429 -10.87 -36.96 -2.57
C TYR A 429 -11.49 -35.81 -1.74
N LYS A 430 -10.81 -34.66 -1.64
CA LYS A 430 -11.28 -33.48 -0.91
C LYS A 430 -12.37 -32.67 -1.64
N ILE A 431 -12.58 -32.89 -2.93
CA ILE A 431 -13.72 -32.35 -3.68
C ILE A 431 -14.95 -33.27 -3.54
N SER A 432 -14.74 -34.56 -3.26
CA SER A 432 -15.81 -35.55 -3.09
C SER A 432 -16.43 -35.63 -1.68
N LYS A 433 -15.97 -34.80 -0.75
CA LYS A 433 -16.39 -34.72 0.67
C LYS A 433 -16.70 -33.28 1.05
#